data_AF-A0A822E0T4-F1
#
_entry.id   AF-A0A822E0T4-F1
#
_cell.length_a   1.000
_cell.length_b   1.000
_cell.length_c   1.000
_cell.angle_alpha   90.00
_cell.angle_beta   90.00
_cell.angle_gamma   90.00
#
_symmetry.space_group_name_H-M   'P 1'
#
loop_
_entity.id
_entity.type
_entity.pdbx_description
1 polymer ?
#
loop_
_entity_poly.entity_id
_entity_poly.type
_entity_poly.pdbx_seq_one_letter_code
_entity_poly.pdbx_strand_id
1 'polypeptide(L)'
;MELLNNTQTSFNELQSLLTEARSRPPIDFDDDQMTTDQYLSLTGISKENFFDLCSHIPSPSLRQTSLRSARQSIGCLLVKLRLGLSNQTLASLFSLLDRRTVSRVIDSARTAIIKYFVPKYLGFSHLTRRELIDNHTRPLAKLLFDQPGEDKAIIILDGTYIYVQKSGNNLLQRRT
;
A
#
# COMPACT_ATOMS: atom_id res chain seq x y z
N MET A 1 -0.10 47.96 27.38
CA MET A 1 -0.62 46.71 27.98
C MET A 1 -1.29 45.78 26.97
N GLU A 2 -1.88 46.27 25.88
CA GLU A 2 -2.50 45.40 24.85
C GLU A 2 -1.52 44.49 24.09
N LEU A 3 -0.30 44.95 23.79
CA LEU A 3 0.69 44.15 23.04
C LEU A 3 1.19 42.91 23.80
N LEU A 4 1.24 42.97 25.14
CA LEU A 4 1.63 41.84 26.01
C LEU A 4 0.50 40.80 26.12
N ASN A 5 -0.76 41.24 26.14
CA ASN A 5 -1.91 40.31 26.15
C ASN A 5 -2.06 39.58 24.81
N ASN A 6 -1.79 40.25 23.68
CA ASN A 6 -1.88 39.61 22.37
C ASN A 6 -0.80 38.55 22.16
N THR A 7 0.43 38.79 22.62
CA THR A 7 1.53 37.82 22.51
C THR A 7 1.34 36.61 23.42
N GLN A 8 0.80 36.81 24.62
CA GLN A 8 0.47 35.69 25.53
C GLN A 8 -0.67 34.83 24.98
N THR A 9 -1.67 35.44 24.33
CA THR A 9 -2.80 34.74 23.71
C THR A 9 -2.33 33.90 22.51
N SER A 10 -1.51 34.45 21.61
CA SER A 10 -0.96 33.70 20.48
C SER A 10 -0.02 32.55 20.89
N PHE A 11 0.72 32.69 21.99
CA PHE A 11 1.55 31.60 22.52
C PHE A 11 0.71 30.44 23.07
N ASN A 12 -0.39 30.75 23.77
CA ASN A 12 -1.31 29.74 24.30
C ASN A 12 -2.05 29.00 23.17
N GLU A 13 -2.43 29.70 22.09
CA GLU A 13 -3.00 29.10 20.88
C GLU A 13 -1.99 28.18 20.15
N LEU A 14 -0.72 28.58 20.07
CA LEU A 14 0.33 27.71 19.53
C LEU A 14 0.55 26.47 20.40
N GLN A 15 0.50 26.61 21.72
CA GLN A 15 0.60 25.47 22.63
C GLN A 15 -0.60 24.54 22.53
N SER A 16 -1.83 25.06 22.38
CA SER A 16 -3.02 24.22 22.19
C SER A 16 -2.96 23.49 20.86
N LEU A 17 -2.58 24.14 19.77
CA LEU A 17 -2.40 23.52 18.45
C LEU A 17 -1.29 22.46 18.46
N LEU A 18 -0.17 22.69 19.17
CA LEU A 18 0.89 21.68 19.33
C LEU A 18 0.42 20.50 20.19
N THR A 19 -0.44 20.75 21.18
CA THR A 19 -1.00 19.70 22.03
C THR A 19 -2.02 18.87 21.25
N GLU A 20 -2.87 19.50 20.44
CA GLU A 20 -3.79 18.83 19.51
C GLU A 20 -3.05 18.05 18.42
N ALA A 21 -1.97 18.61 17.87
CA ALA A 21 -1.13 17.92 16.90
C ALA A 21 -0.45 16.68 17.52
N ARG A 22 -0.13 16.74 18.82
CA ARG A 22 0.40 15.60 19.60
C ARG A 22 -0.67 14.62 20.06
N SER A 23 -1.93 15.04 20.12
CA SER A 23 -3.06 14.19 20.52
C SER A 23 -3.80 13.55 19.34
N ARG A 24 -3.29 13.70 18.11
CA ARG A 24 -3.88 13.01 16.97
C ARG A 24 -3.87 11.50 17.22
N PRO A 25 -5.03 10.83 17.10
CA PRO A 25 -5.09 9.40 17.31
C PRO A 25 -4.15 8.71 16.31
N PRO A 26 -3.61 7.55 16.69
CA PRO A 26 -2.85 6.72 15.76
C PRO A 26 -3.69 6.43 14.52
N ILE A 27 -3.03 6.13 13.41
CA ILE A 27 -3.74 5.63 12.22
C ILE A 27 -4.45 4.35 12.63
N ASP A 28 -5.76 4.30 12.43
CA ASP A 28 -6.59 3.16 12.78
C ASP A 28 -7.53 2.83 11.62
N PHE A 29 -7.28 1.69 10.98
CA PHE A 29 -8.09 1.16 9.88
C PHE A 29 -9.28 0.31 10.36
N ASP A 30 -9.42 0.11 11.67
CA ASP A 30 -10.65 -0.44 12.24
C ASP A 30 -11.68 0.65 12.54
N ASP A 31 -11.27 1.92 12.59
CA ASP A 31 -12.16 3.06 12.70
C ASP A 31 -12.75 3.47 11.33
N ASP A 32 -14.07 3.46 11.24
CA ASP A 32 -14.80 3.81 10.02
C ASP A 32 -14.89 5.32 9.76
N GLN A 33 -14.37 6.17 10.66
CA GLN A 33 -14.36 7.63 10.50
C GLN A 33 -13.42 8.14 9.40
N MET A 34 -12.44 7.34 8.97
CA MET A 34 -11.50 7.75 7.92
C MET A 34 -12.21 7.93 6.55
N THR A 35 -11.92 9.03 5.86
CA THR A 35 -12.52 9.36 4.54
C THR A 35 -11.84 8.62 3.40
N THR A 36 -12.52 8.47 2.26
CA THR A 36 -11.96 7.82 1.06
C THR A 36 -10.67 8.49 0.56
N ASP A 37 -10.56 9.82 0.67
CA ASP A 37 -9.33 10.55 0.32
C ASP A 37 -8.16 10.20 1.24
N GLN A 38 -8.42 10.01 2.54
CA GLN A 38 -7.40 9.57 3.49
C GLN A 38 -6.92 8.15 3.16
N TYR A 39 -7.85 7.24 2.82
CA TYR A 39 -7.50 5.90 2.35
C TYR A 39 -6.62 5.95 1.09
N LEU A 40 -6.99 6.75 0.10
CA LEU A 40 -6.24 6.88 -1.16
C LEU A 40 -4.84 7.45 -0.93
N SER A 41 -4.73 8.48 -0.09
CA SER A 41 -3.45 9.10 0.25
C SER A 41 -2.52 8.12 0.97
N LEU A 42 -3.04 7.37 1.93
CA LEU A 42 -2.25 6.47 2.77
C LEU A 42 -1.93 5.14 2.09
N THR A 43 -2.90 4.53 1.41
CA THR A 43 -2.80 3.15 0.90
C THR A 43 -2.67 3.07 -0.62
N GLY A 44 -3.03 4.13 -1.34
CA GLY A 44 -3.08 4.14 -2.81
C GLY A 44 -4.35 3.53 -3.41
N ILE A 45 -5.31 3.07 -2.60
CA ILE A 45 -6.59 2.53 -3.04
C ILE A 45 -7.76 3.21 -2.33
N SER A 46 -8.95 3.16 -2.93
CA SER A 46 -10.16 3.71 -2.30
C SER A 46 -10.55 2.90 -1.06
N LYS A 47 -11.39 3.51 -0.21
CA LYS A 47 -11.91 2.87 1.00
C LYS A 47 -12.69 1.60 0.67
N GLU A 48 -13.49 1.62 -0.40
CA GLU A 48 -14.28 0.48 -0.87
C GLU A 48 -13.37 -0.67 -1.32
N ASN A 49 -12.34 -0.37 -2.13
CA ASN A 49 -11.38 -1.38 -2.60
C ASN A 49 -10.54 -1.95 -1.44
N PHE A 50 -10.26 -1.13 -0.42
CA PHE A 50 -9.58 -1.62 0.79
C PHE A 50 -10.44 -2.62 1.55
N PHE A 51 -11.73 -2.34 1.74
CA PHE A 51 -12.65 -3.27 2.40
C PHE A 51 -12.84 -4.54 1.59
N ASP A 52 -12.99 -4.42 0.28
CA ASP A 52 -13.08 -5.56 -0.64
C ASP A 52 -11.85 -6.48 -0.52
N LEU A 53 -10.64 -5.91 -0.60
CA LEU A 53 -9.38 -6.64 -0.36
C LEU A 53 -9.37 -7.35 1.00
N CYS A 54 -9.77 -6.67 2.07
CA CYS A 54 -9.79 -7.25 3.41
C CYS A 54 -10.82 -8.39 3.52
N SER A 55 -11.94 -8.32 2.80
CA SER A 55 -13.00 -9.34 2.82
C SER A 55 -12.53 -10.70 2.30
N HIS A 56 -11.52 -10.70 1.42
CA HIS A 56 -10.94 -11.90 0.83
C HIS A 56 -9.88 -12.59 1.70
N ILE A 57 -9.47 -11.96 2.80
CA ILE A 57 -8.42 -12.48 3.69
C ILE A 57 -9.07 -12.98 4.99
N PRO A 58 -9.05 -14.29 5.27
CA PRO A 58 -9.67 -14.83 6.47
C PRO A 58 -9.07 -14.21 7.72
N SER A 59 -9.89 -13.63 8.60
CA SER A 59 -9.41 -12.98 9.84
C SER A 59 -8.50 -13.86 10.71
N PRO A 60 -8.70 -15.19 10.84
CA PRO A 60 -7.80 -16.07 11.61
C PRO A 60 -6.39 -16.22 11.01
N SER A 61 -6.21 -15.87 9.73
CA SER A 61 -4.90 -15.97 9.07
C SER A 61 -3.89 -14.91 9.53
N LEU A 62 -4.39 -13.86 10.20
CA LEU A 62 -3.58 -12.80 10.79
C LEU A 62 -3.74 -12.86 12.31
N ARG A 63 -2.62 -12.71 13.04
CA ARG A 63 -2.65 -12.76 14.50
C ARG A 63 -3.41 -11.56 15.06
N GLN A 64 -4.64 -11.81 15.50
CA GLN A 64 -5.43 -10.79 16.18
C GLN A 64 -4.82 -10.50 17.56
N THR A 65 -4.47 -9.24 17.78
CA THR A 65 -4.21 -8.70 19.13
C THR A 65 -5.02 -7.41 19.28
N SER A 66 -5.15 -6.89 20.49
CA SER A 66 -5.90 -5.64 20.75
C SER A 66 -5.45 -4.44 19.90
N LEU A 67 -4.23 -4.46 19.36
CA LEU A 67 -3.65 -3.41 18.51
C LEU A 67 -3.37 -3.87 17.07
N ARG A 68 -3.77 -5.09 16.69
CA ARG A 68 -3.44 -5.67 15.38
C ARG A 68 -4.61 -6.47 14.86
N SER A 69 -5.52 -5.78 14.18
CA SER A 69 -6.51 -6.46 13.36
C SER A 69 -5.93 -6.88 12.01
N ALA A 70 -6.71 -7.69 11.28
CA ALA A 70 -6.45 -7.98 9.89
C ALA A 70 -6.39 -6.69 9.04
N ARG A 71 -7.37 -5.79 9.20
CA ARG A 71 -7.43 -4.49 8.52
C ARG A 71 -6.22 -3.63 8.85
N GLN A 72 -5.87 -3.51 10.12
CA GLN A 72 -4.73 -2.73 10.57
C GLN A 72 -3.40 -3.27 10.03
N SER A 73 -3.26 -4.60 9.94
CA SER A 73 -2.07 -5.24 9.40
C SER A 73 -1.93 -5.02 7.88
N ILE A 74 -3.03 -5.15 7.15
CA ILE A 74 -3.08 -4.89 5.70
C ILE A 74 -2.84 -3.41 5.41
N GLY A 75 -3.49 -2.52 6.16
CA GLY A 75 -3.27 -1.07 6.09
C GLY A 75 -1.82 -0.68 6.34
N CYS A 76 -1.17 -1.25 7.37
CA CYS A 76 0.25 -1.02 7.65
C CYS A 76 1.16 -1.42 6.47
N LEU A 77 0.88 -2.56 5.84
CA LEU A 77 1.60 -3.00 4.64
C LEU A 77 1.38 -2.04 3.46
N LEU A 78 0.14 -1.65 3.18
CA LEU A 78 -0.16 -0.75 2.06
C LEU A 78 0.45 0.63 2.25
N VAL A 79 0.42 1.18 3.48
CA VAL A 79 1.09 2.45 3.82
C VAL A 79 2.60 2.34 3.60
N LYS A 80 3.22 1.22 3.99
CA LYS A 80 4.64 0.97 3.74
C LYS A 80 4.95 1.00 2.24
N LEU A 81 4.15 0.30 1.42
CA LEU A 81 4.35 0.20 -0.02
C LEU A 81 4.10 1.54 -0.73
N ARG A 82 3.08 2.30 -0.29
CA ARG A 82 2.68 3.56 -0.91
C ARG A 82 3.64 4.70 -0.59
N LEU A 83 4.03 4.84 0.68
CA LEU A 83 4.77 6.00 1.18
C LEU A 83 6.26 5.74 1.44
N GLY A 84 6.72 4.48 1.39
CA GLY A 84 8.14 4.14 1.58
C GLY A 84 8.69 4.42 2.99
N LEU A 85 7.82 4.60 3.99
CA LEU A 85 8.20 5.03 5.34
C LEU A 85 9.07 3.99 6.07
N SER A 86 9.95 4.44 6.97
CA SER A 86 10.75 3.54 7.81
C SER A 86 9.86 2.73 8.77
N ASN A 87 10.33 1.55 9.20
CA ASN A 87 9.58 0.76 10.19
C ASN A 87 9.50 1.46 11.55
N GLN A 88 10.43 2.37 11.86
CA GLN A 88 10.36 3.18 13.08
C GLN A 88 9.23 4.22 12.97
N THR A 89 9.12 4.90 11.83
CA THR A 89 8.02 5.85 11.56
C THR A 89 6.66 5.17 11.62
N LEU A 90 6.54 3.99 11.00
CA LEU A 90 5.32 3.20 11.05
C LEU A 90 4.97 2.74 12.47
N ALA A 91 5.97 2.42 13.30
CA ALA A 91 5.72 2.06 14.70
C ALA A 91 5.04 3.22 15.44
N SER A 92 5.51 4.45 15.23
CA SER A 92 4.88 5.65 15.81
C SER A 92 3.48 5.89 15.25
N LEU A 93 3.30 5.83 13.92
CA LEU A 93 2.01 6.13 13.28
C LEU A 93 0.90 5.14 13.66
N PHE A 94 1.23 3.86 13.82
CA PHE A 94 0.28 2.79 14.16
C PHE A 94 0.27 2.45 15.65
N SER A 95 1.00 3.22 16.49
CA SER A 95 1.19 2.92 17.92
C SER A 95 1.61 1.47 18.22
N LEU A 96 2.52 0.95 17.40
CA LEU A 96 3.10 -0.37 17.58
C LEU A 96 4.36 -0.28 18.45
N LEU A 97 4.60 -1.32 19.26
CA LEU A 97 5.67 -1.34 20.27
C LEU A 97 7.06 -0.98 19.72
N ASP A 98 7.45 -1.54 18.57
CA ASP A 98 8.78 -1.35 18.00
C ASP A 98 8.85 -1.67 16.49
N ARG A 99 9.96 -1.27 15.85
CA ARG A 99 10.23 -1.56 14.42
C ARG A 99 10.21 -3.05 14.07
N ARG A 100 10.52 -3.94 15.03
CA ARG A 100 10.52 -5.41 14.84
C ARG A 100 9.09 -5.94 14.77
N THR A 101 8.22 -5.37 15.58
CA THR A 101 6.78 -5.60 15.55
C THR A 101 6.20 -5.21 14.21
N VAL A 102 6.52 -4.00 13.71
CA VAL A 102 6.10 -3.56 12.37
C VAL A 102 6.55 -4.55 11.30
N SER A 103 7.82 -4.99 11.34
CA SER A 103 8.34 -5.98 10.38
C SER A 103 7.52 -7.27 10.38
N ARG A 104 7.17 -7.80 11.57
CA ARG A 104 6.35 -9.02 11.69
C ARG A 104 4.92 -8.81 11.20
N VAL A 105 4.33 -7.64 11.45
CA VAL A 105 2.99 -7.28 10.96
C VAL A 105 2.98 -7.25 9.44
N ILE A 106 3.93 -6.55 8.83
CA ILE A 106 4.09 -6.45 7.38
C ILE A 106 4.29 -7.83 6.76
N ASP A 107 5.18 -8.64 7.32
CA ASP A 107 5.43 -10.00 6.82
C ASP A 107 4.18 -10.89 6.90
N SER A 108 3.44 -10.82 8.02
CA SER A 108 2.20 -11.58 8.19
C SER A 108 1.14 -11.16 7.17
N ALA A 109 0.93 -9.84 6.99
CA ALA A 109 -0.01 -9.30 6.01
C ALA A 109 0.37 -9.70 4.58
N ARG A 110 1.66 -9.60 4.23
CA ARG A 110 2.17 -10.00 2.91
C ARG A 110 1.92 -11.48 2.65
N THR A 111 2.24 -12.35 3.59
CA THR A 111 2.02 -13.80 3.46
C THR A 111 0.54 -14.13 3.31
N ALA A 112 -0.35 -13.45 4.06
CA ALA A 112 -1.79 -13.65 3.92
C ALA A 112 -2.31 -13.23 2.53
N ILE A 113 -1.91 -12.05 2.05
CA ILE A 113 -2.29 -11.57 0.70
C ILE A 113 -1.81 -12.54 -0.39
N ILE A 114 -0.54 -12.96 -0.34
CA ILE A 114 0.03 -13.92 -1.30
C ILE A 114 -0.72 -15.26 -1.28
N LYS A 115 -1.19 -15.69 -0.13
CA LYS A 115 -1.87 -16.98 0.02
C LYS A 115 -3.34 -16.94 -0.41
N TYR A 116 -4.08 -15.89 -0.03
CA TYR A 116 -5.55 -15.89 -0.13
C TYR A 116 -6.08 -15.00 -1.25
N PHE A 117 -5.38 -13.91 -1.58
CA PHE A 117 -5.83 -12.93 -2.56
C PHE A 117 -5.14 -13.11 -3.92
N VAL A 118 -3.80 -13.16 -3.95
CA VAL A 118 -3.04 -13.17 -5.21
C VAL A 118 -3.45 -14.30 -6.17
N PRO A 119 -3.60 -15.57 -5.74
CA PRO A 119 -3.91 -16.66 -6.68
C PRO A 119 -5.27 -16.52 -7.36
N LYS A 120 -6.18 -15.74 -6.77
CA LYS A 120 -7.57 -15.55 -7.22
C LYS A 120 -7.79 -14.24 -7.98
N TYR A 121 -6.95 -13.23 -7.75
CA TYR A 121 -7.23 -11.87 -8.25
C TYR A 121 -6.03 -11.15 -8.88
N LEU A 122 -4.79 -11.68 -8.76
CA LEU A 122 -3.59 -11.02 -9.32
C LEU A 122 -2.60 -11.95 -10.04
N GLY A 123 -2.58 -13.25 -9.74
CA GLY A 123 -1.62 -14.20 -10.32
C GLY A 123 -2.10 -14.86 -11.61
N PHE A 124 -1.23 -15.36 -12.48
CA PHE A 124 -1.64 -15.94 -13.77
C PHE A 124 -2.66 -17.08 -13.70
N SER A 125 -2.85 -17.68 -12.53
CA SER A 125 -3.81 -18.75 -12.28
C SER A 125 -5.29 -18.30 -12.30
N HIS A 126 -5.59 -17.01 -12.15
CA HIS A 126 -6.98 -16.52 -12.12
C HIS A 126 -7.51 -16.05 -13.48
N LEU A 127 -6.67 -15.96 -14.50
CA LEU A 127 -7.03 -15.41 -15.80
C LEU A 127 -6.77 -16.43 -16.90
N THR A 128 -7.81 -16.78 -17.67
CA THR A 128 -7.63 -17.65 -18.83
C THR A 128 -7.01 -16.87 -19.99
N ARG A 129 -6.36 -17.58 -20.93
CA ARG A 129 -5.83 -16.97 -22.16
C ARG A 129 -6.93 -16.21 -22.93
N ARG A 130 -8.13 -16.78 -23.00
CA ARG A 130 -9.24 -16.21 -23.77
C ARG A 130 -9.71 -14.91 -23.13
N GLU A 131 -9.91 -14.88 -21.81
CA GLU A 131 -10.25 -13.65 -21.08
C GLU A 131 -9.16 -12.58 -21.20
N LEU A 132 -7.88 -12.95 -21.20
CA LEU A 132 -6.77 -12.02 -21.41
C LEU A 132 -6.87 -11.35 -22.80
N ILE A 133 -7.19 -12.11 -23.84
CA ILE A 133 -7.29 -11.58 -25.21
C ILE A 133 -8.55 -10.74 -25.39
N ASP A 134 -9.67 -11.19 -24.82
CA ASP A 134 -10.96 -10.55 -24.99
C ASP A 134 -11.09 -9.27 -24.15
N ASN A 135 -10.63 -9.30 -22.89
CA ASN A 135 -10.91 -8.24 -21.92
C ASN A 135 -9.70 -7.38 -21.53
N HIS A 136 -8.46 -7.86 -21.76
CA HIS A 136 -7.24 -7.21 -21.24
C HIS A 136 -6.22 -6.85 -22.31
N THR A 137 -6.48 -7.17 -23.58
CA THR A 137 -5.62 -6.78 -24.71
C THR A 137 -6.19 -5.55 -25.42
N ARG A 138 -5.47 -4.42 -25.37
CA ARG A 138 -5.92 -3.16 -25.97
C ARG A 138 -6.05 -3.28 -27.50
N PRO A 139 -7.08 -2.65 -28.12
CA PRO A 139 -7.23 -2.65 -29.58
C PRO A 139 -5.98 -2.16 -30.33
N LEU A 140 -5.30 -1.14 -29.80
CA LEU A 140 -4.04 -0.64 -30.37
C LEU A 140 -2.93 -1.69 -30.37
N ALA A 141 -2.83 -2.50 -29.30
CA ALA A 141 -1.85 -3.58 -29.24
C ALA A 141 -2.16 -4.66 -30.28
N LYS A 142 -3.44 -5.01 -30.46
CA LYS A 142 -3.88 -5.94 -31.52
C LYS A 142 -3.53 -5.39 -32.91
N LEU A 143 -3.79 -4.12 -33.18
CA LEU A 143 -3.47 -3.49 -34.46
C LEU A 143 -1.97 -3.54 -34.79
N LEU A 144 -1.10 -3.39 -33.79
CA LEU A 144 0.35 -3.32 -33.99
C LEU A 144 1.02 -4.69 -34.05
N PHE A 145 0.50 -5.69 -33.32
CA PHE A 145 1.21 -6.95 -33.07
C PHE A 145 0.43 -8.21 -33.43
N ASP A 146 -0.84 -8.09 -33.82
CA ASP A 146 -1.68 -9.20 -34.22
C ASP A 146 -1.83 -9.25 -35.75
N GLN A 147 -1.84 -10.45 -36.33
CA GLN A 147 -2.14 -10.63 -37.74
C GLN A 147 -3.60 -11.07 -37.92
N PRO A 148 -4.23 -10.82 -39.09
CA PRO A 148 -5.60 -11.26 -39.34
C PRO A 148 -5.74 -12.78 -39.15
N GLY A 149 -6.59 -13.19 -38.20
CA GLY A 149 -6.85 -14.60 -37.89
C GLY A 149 -5.98 -15.20 -36.77
N GLU A 150 -5.06 -14.43 -36.20
CA GLU A 150 -4.35 -14.83 -34.99
C GLU A 150 -5.07 -14.30 -33.74
N ASP A 151 -5.09 -15.10 -32.67
CA ASP A 151 -5.70 -14.74 -31.38
C ASP A 151 -4.57 -14.69 -30.34
N LYS A 152 -3.77 -13.61 -30.41
CA LYS A 152 -2.56 -13.45 -29.61
C LYS A 152 -2.84 -12.71 -28.30
N ALA A 153 -2.44 -13.34 -27.21
CA ALA A 153 -2.29 -12.67 -25.92
C ALA A 153 -1.07 -11.75 -25.95
N ILE A 154 -1.28 -10.46 -25.70
CA ILE A 154 -0.21 -9.46 -25.67
C ILE A 154 -0.06 -8.96 -24.24
N ILE A 155 1.15 -9.11 -23.69
CA ILE A 155 1.49 -8.69 -22.33
C ILE A 155 2.56 -7.60 -22.37
N ILE A 156 2.37 -6.56 -21.58
CA ILE A 156 3.40 -5.53 -21.34
C ILE A 156 4.01 -5.83 -19.98
N LEU A 157 5.28 -6.22 -19.99
CA LEU A 157 6.04 -6.46 -18.77
C LEU A 157 6.91 -5.23 -18.52
N ASP A 158 6.55 -4.43 -17.54
CA ASP A 158 7.41 -3.36 -17.06
C ASP A 158 8.62 -3.97 -16.35
N GLY A 159 9.80 -3.76 -16.93
CA GLY A 159 11.08 -4.32 -16.48
C GLY A 159 11.74 -3.55 -15.34
N THR A 160 11.07 -2.56 -14.74
CA THR A 160 11.68 -1.63 -13.76
C THR A 160 12.32 -2.32 -12.54
N TYR A 161 11.93 -3.56 -12.22
CA TYR A 161 12.57 -4.36 -11.15
C TYR A 161 13.08 -5.73 -11.62
N ILE A 162 13.17 -5.97 -12.92
CA ILE A 162 13.81 -7.18 -13.43
C ILE A 162 15.32 -6.99 -13.26
N TYR A 163 15.92 -7.80 -12.39
CA TYR A 163 17.38 -7.83 -12.19
C TYR A 163 18.03 -8.48 -13.42
N VAL A 164 18.14 -7.74 -14.51
CA VAL A 164 18.90 -8.17 -15.67
C VAL A 164 20.37 -7.97 -15.34
N GLN A 165 21.15 -9.05 -15.33
CA GLN A 165 22.61 -8.93 -15.25
C GLN A 165 23.07 -8.02 -16.40
N LYS A 166 23.59 -6.84 -16.07
CA LYS A 166 24.17 -5.96 -17.08
C LYS A 166 25.35 -6.68 -17.72
N SER A 167 25.41 -6.64 -19.05
CA SER A 167 26.52 -7.21 -19.81
C SER A 167 27.86 -6.67 -19.28
N GLY A 168 28.91 -7.49 -19.36
CA GLY A 168 30.25 -7.15 -18.86
C GLY A 168 30.82 -5.84 -19.43
N ASN A 169 30.28 -5.36 -20.55
CA ASN A 169 30.72 -4.16 -21.25
C ASN A 169 30.23 -2.83 -20.63
N ASN A 170 29.36 -2.86 -19.62
CA ASN A 170 28.80 -1.65 -19.01
C ASN A 170 29.45 -1.32 -17.65
N LEU A 171 30.77 -1.12 -17.65
CA LEU A 171 31.59 -0.89 -16.45
C LEU A 171 31.14 0.34 -15.63
N LEU A 172 30.75 1.42 -16.28
CA LEU A 172 30.31 2.67 -15.62
C LEU A 172 29.02 2.49 -14.81
N GLN A 173 28.08 1.71 -15.34
CA GLN A 173 26.78 1.52 -14.70
C GLN A 173 26.77 0.42 -13.62
N ARG A 174 27.92 -0.23 -13.37
CA ARG A 174 28.12 -1.20 -12.26
C ARG A 174 28.79 -0.58 -11.03
N ARG A 175 29.16 0.71 -11.08
CA ARG A 175 29.89 1.42 -10.01
C ARG A 175 29.00 2.15 -8.99
N THR A 176 27.68 2.12 -9.18
CA THR A 176 26.64 2.67 -8.28
C THR A 176 25.83 1.53 -7.70
#